data_AF-A0A1X3HFP8-F1
#
_entry.id   AF-A0A1X3HFP8-F1
#
_cell.length_a   1.000
_cell.length_b   1.000
_cell.length_c   1.000
_cell.angle_alpha   90.00
_cell.angle_beta   90.00
_cell.angle_gamma   90.00
#
_symmetry.space_group_name_H-M   'P 1'
#
loop_
_entity.id
_entity.type
_entity.pdbx_description
1 polymer ?
#
loop_
_entity_poly.entity_id
_entity_poly.type
_entity_poly.pdbx_seq_one_letter_code
_entity_poly.pdbx_strand_id
1 'polypeptide(L)'
;PNSEVTYVIKIRNNLERTAVFTARLLPAFGWTAQRAVQSISLEPGGRGDIALSATAPPQADPKRRLTTAEILIDGVSQGPVCEALVWTSEH
;
A
#
# COMPACT_ATOMS: atom_id res chain seq x y z
N PRO A 1 2.34 -10.62 -16.39
CA PRO A 1 1.90 -9.30 -16.94
C PRO A 1 0.39 -9.11 -16.73
N ASN A 2 -0.10 -7.87 -16.65
CA ASN A 2 -1.52 -7.54 -16.35
C ASN A 2 -2.11 -8.18 -15.09
N SER A 3 -1.28 -8.79 -14.24
CA SER A 3 -1.71 -9.45 -13.01
C SER A 3 -1.99 -8.41 -11.94
N GLU A 4 -3.08 -8.58 -11.21
CA GLU A 4 -3.34 -7.84 -9.99
C GLU A 4 -2.58 -8.48 -8.81
N VAL A 5 -1.97 -7.64 -7.98
CA VAL A 5 -1.28 -8.04 -6.75
C VAL A 5 -1.87 -7.25 -5.60
N THR A 6 -2.24 -7.95 -4.53
CA THR A 6 -2.75 -7.37 -3.29
C THR A 6 -1.65 -7.27 -2.24
N TYR A 7 -1.45 -6.08 -1.71
CA TYR A 7 -0.56 -5.76 -0.60
C TYR A 7 -1.39 -5.55 0.66
N VAL A 8 -0.97 -6.12 1.78
CA VAL A 8 -1.66 -5.97 3.07
C VAL A 8 -0.74 -5.26 4.04
N ILE A 9 -1.18 -4.09 4.52
CA ILE A 9 -0.49 -3.34 5.56
C ILE A 9 -1.14 -3.68 6.90
N LYS A 10 -0.33 -4.20 7.82
CA LYS A 10 -0.77 -4.48 9.19
C LYS A 10 -0.50 -3.27 10.07
N ILE A 11 -1.53 -2.75 10.71
CA ILE A 11 -1.50 -1.52 11.49
C ILE A 11 -1.78 -1.82 12.95
N ARG A 12 -1.07 -1.14 13.84
CA ARG A 12 -1.38 -1.05 15.26
C ARG A 12 -1.46 0.41 15.66
N ASN A 13 -2.55 0.80 16.31
CA ASN A 13 -2.66 2.12 16.92
C ASN A 13 -1.89 2.14 18.24
N ASN A 14 -0.76 2.83 18.27
CA ASN A 14 0.04 3.04 19.48
C ASN A 14 -0.21 4.43 20.13
N LEU A 15 -1.18 5.18 19.63
CA LEU A 15 -1.60 6.45 20.23
C LEU A 15 -2.51 6.20 21.43
N GLU A 16 -2.56 7.15 22.35
CA GLU A 16 -3.45 7.13 23.51
C GLU A 16 -4.90 7.56 23.18
N ARG A 17 -5.25 7.58 21.89
CA ARG A 17 -6.59 7.94 21.39
C ARG A 17 -6.98 7.14 20.16
N THR A 18 -8.27 7.09 19.85
CA THR A 18 -8.77 6.61 18.56
C THR A 18 -8.22 7.48 17.43
N ALA A 19 -7.83 6.83 16.33
CA ALA A 19 -7.31 7.51 15.14
C ALA A 19 -7.74 6.78 13.87
N VAL A 20 -7.89 7.54 12.78
CA VAL A 20 -8.14 7.01 11.44
C VAL A 20 -6.82 6.84 10.73
N PHE A 21 -6.53 5.60 10.34
CA PHE A 21 -5.37 5.26 9.52
C PHE A 21 -5.83 5.09 8.08
N THR A 22 -5.23 5.84 7.17
CA THR A 22 -5.50 5.75 5.73
C THR A 22 -4.22 5.32 5.01
N ALA A 23 -4.34 4.43 4.03
CA ALA A 23 -3.22 4.00 3.21
C ALA A 23 -3.50 4.19 1.71
N ARG A 24 -2.43 4.43 0.96
CA ARG A 24 -2.42 4.35 -0.50
C ARG A 24 -1.11 3.81 -1.03
N LEU A 25 -1.17 3.09 -2.15
CA LEU A 25 0.04 2.65 -2.86
C LEU A 25 0.62 3.82 -3.66
N LEU A 26 1.94 3.92 -3.62
CA LEU A 26 2.76 4.69 -4.55
C LEU A 26 3.37 3.67 -5.52
N PRO A 27 2.72 3.45 -6.69
CA PRO A 27 3.08 2.34 -7.57
C PRO A 27 4.45 2.58 -8.21
N ALA A 28 5.18 1.48 -8.42
CA ALA A 28 6.34 1.48 -9.29
C ALA A 28 5.99 1.96 -10.71
N PHE A 29 6.97 2.51 -11.44
CA PHE A 29 6.78 2.93 -12.83
C PHE A 29 6.13 1.82 -13.68
N GLY A 30 5.08 2.17 -14.43
CA GLY A 30 4.31 1.25 -15.27
C GLY A 30 3.23 0.44 -14.53
N TRP A 31 3.24 0.41 -13.20
CA TRP A 31 2.19 -0.21 -12.40
C TRP A 31 1.03 0.76 -12.16
N THR A 32 -0.19 0.24 -12.11
CA THR A 32 -1.38 1.03 -11.80
C THR A 32 -1.93 0.61 -10.46
N ALA A 33 -1.97 1.53 -9.49
CA ALA A 33 -2.64 1.28 -8.21
C ALA A 33 -4.15 1.57 -8.32
N GLN A 34 -4.96 0.85 -7.53
CA GLN A 34 -6.35 1.24 -7.34
C GLN A 34 -6.42 2.65 -6.74
N ARG A 35 -7.23 3.54 -7.33
CA ARG A 35 -7.26 4.97 -6.97
C ARG A 35 -7.86 5.24 -5.58
N ALA A 36 -8.58 4.29 -4.99
CA ALA A 36 -9.22 4.47 -3.71
C ALA A 36 -8.19 4.39 -2.57
N VAL A 37 -8.14 5.43 -1.75
CA VAL A 37 -7.51 5.35 -0.44
C VAL A 37 -8.34 4.42 0.44
N GLN A 38 -7.69 3.54 1.19
CA GLN A 38 -8.36 2.62 2.11
C GLN A 38 -8.10 3.07 3.53
N SER A 39 -9.12 2.97 4.40
CA SER A 39 -9.04 3.51 5.76
C SER A 39 -9.59 2.56 6.81
N ILE A 40 -9.05 2.65 8.02
CA ILE A 40 -9.53 1.94 9.20
C ILE A 40 -9.48 2.86 10.42
N SER A 41 -10.54 2.87 11.22
CA SER A 41 -10.55 3.52 12.54
C SER A 41 -10.14 2.50 13.59
N LEU A 42 -9.16 2.85 14.44
CA LEU A 42 -8.65 1.97 15.48
C LEU A 42 -8.65 2.69 16.83
N GLU A 43 -9.24 2.05 17.83
CA GLU A 43 -9.12 2.42 19.25
C GLU A 43 -7.65 2.32 19.73
N PRO A 44 -7.29 2.95 20.87
CA PRO A 44 -5.96 2.80 21.47
C PRO A 44 -5.56 1.32 21.64
N GLY A 45 -4.36 0.97 21.16
CA GLY A 45 -3.85 -0.41 21.17
C GLY A 45 -4.47 -1.34 20.12
N GLY A 46 -5.49 -0.87 19.39
CA GLY A 46 -6.20 -1.62 18.34
C GLY A 46 -5.29 -2.02 17.19
N ARG A 47 -5.69 -3.08 16.48
CA ARG A 47 -4.98 -3.62 15.32
C ARG A 47 -5.93 -3.84 14.16
N GLY A 48 -5.43 -3.73 12.95
CA GLY A 48 -6.20 -4.09 11.76
C GLY A 48 -5.35 -4.02 10.51
N ASP A 49 -5.96 -4.44 9.41
CA ASP A 49 -5.28 -4.62 8.13
C ASP A 49 -5.91 -3.72 7.08
N ILE A 50 -5.07 -3.13 6.22
CA ILE A 50 -5.50 -2.41 5.03
C ILE A 50 -4.98 -3.15 3.80
N ALA A 51 -5.90 -3.61 2.95
CA ALA A 51 -5.58 -4.24 1.67
C ALA A 51 -5.57 -3.20 0.55
N LEU A 52 -4.52 -3.22 -0.27
CA LEU A 52 -4.34 -2.32 -1.41
C LEU A 52 -3.95 -3.15 -2.63
N SER A 53 -4.49 -2.85 -3.81
CA SER A 53 -4.14 -3.58 -5.03
C SER A 53 -3.42 -2.71 -6.07
N ALA A 54 -2.52 -3.35 -6.81
CA ALA A 54 -1.90 -2.78 -8.00
C ALA A 54 -1.84 -3.80 -9.14
N THR A 55 -2.05 -3.31 -10.35
CA THR A 55 -1.96 -4.08 -11.58
C THR A 55 -0.59 -3.89 -12.21
N ALA A 56 0.05 -5.01 -12.54
CA ALA A 56 1.32 -5.07 -13.24
C ALA A 56 1.20 -4.51 -14.67
N PRO A 57 2.27 -3.91 -15.23
CA PRO A 57 2.27 -3.44 -16.61
C PRO A 57 2.00 -4.58 -17.61
N PRO A 58 1.52 -4.23 -18.82
CA PRO A 58 1.26 -5.22 -19.88
C PRO A 58 2.54 -5.81 -20.46
N GLN A 59 3.65 -5.07 -20.46
CA GLN A 59 4.95 -5.55 -20.89
C GLN A 59 5.74 -6.15 -19.73
N ALA A 60 6.50 -7.20 -20.00
CA ALA A 60 7.49 -7.67 -19.05
C ALA A 60 8.59 -6.62 -18.84
N ASP A 61 8.98 -6.49 -17.59
CA ASP A 61 10.06 -5.64 -17.13
C ASP A 61 10.85 -6.43 -16.08
N PRO A 62 11.98 -7.03 -16.50
CA PRO A 62 12.80 -7.85 -15.61
C PRO A 62 13.53 -6.99 -14.56
N LYS A 63 13.49 -5.66 -14.67
CA LYS A 63 14.09 -4.77 -13.68
C LYS A 63 13.25 -4.80 -12.41
N ARG A 64 13.90 -5.09 -11.28
CA ARG A 64 13.29 -4.93 -9.96
C ARG A 64 12.95 -3.47 -9.73
N ARG A 65 11.70 -3.20 -9.36
CA ARG A 65 11.20 -1.88 -9.00
C ARG A 65 10.65 -1.90 -7.58
N LEU A 66 10.63 -0.73 -6.95
CA LEU A 66 10.08 -0.56 -5.62
C LEU A 66 8.66 -0.02 -5.72
N THR A 67 7.70 -0.75 -5.17
CA THR A 67 6.38 -0.22 -4.84
C THR A 67 6.38 0.13 -3.36
N THR A 68 5.89 1.31 -3.01
CA THR A 68 5.78 1.72 -1.60
C THR A 68 4.33 2.00 -1.23
N ALA A 69 4.06 2.08 0.07
CA ALA A 69 2.78 2.57 0.57
C ALA A 69 2.99 3.72 1.54
N GLU A 70 2.17 4.74 1.39
CA GLU A 70 2.10 5.88 2.30
C GLU A 70 0.96 5.65 3.31
N ILE A 71 1.20 6.05 4.56
CA ILE A 71 0.19 6.08 5.61
C ILE A 71 -0.10 7.53 6.02
N LEU A 72 -1.39 7.81 6.22
CA LEU A 72 -1.88 9.02 6.84
C LEU A 72 -2.53 8.65 8.18
N ILE A 73 -2.29 9.47 9.20
CA ILE A 73 -2.97 9.38 10.50
C ILE A 73 -3.81 10.65 10.63
N ASP A 74 -5.12 10.49 10.71
CA ASP A 74 -6.12 11.58 10.73
C ASP A 74 -5.89 12.61 9.59
N GLY A 75 -5.60 12.09 8.40
CA GLY A 75 -5.36 12.90 7.20
C GLY A 75 -3.96 13.51 7.11
N VAL A 76 -3.09 13.33 8.11
CA VAL A 76 -1.70 13.81 8.08
C VAL A 76 -0.77 12.71 7.60
N SER A 77 -0.13 12.93 6.44
CA SER A 77 0.86 12.01 5.90
C SER A 77 2.04 11.79 6.85
N GLN A 78 2.42 10.53 6.99
CA GLN A 78 3.62 10.06 7.69
C GLN A 78 4.72 9.62 6.70
N GLY A 79 4.52 9.87 5.40
CA GLY A 79 5.41 9.44 4.32
C GLY A 79 5.29 7.95 3.96
N PRO A 80 6.17 7.46 3.06
CA PRO A 80 6.24 6.05 2.69
C PRO A 80 6.76 5.21 3.86
N VAL A 81 6.01 4.19 4.29
CA VAL A 81 6.33 3.38 5.47
C VAL A 81 6.51 1.90 5.18
N CYS A 82 6.17 1.45 3.98
CA CYS A 82 6.31 0.06 3.56
C CYS A 82 6.87 -0.01 2.14
N GLU A 83 7.68 -1.02 1.85
CA GLU A 83 8.28 -1.24 0.55
C GLU A 83 8.19 -2.71 0.13
N ALA A 84 7.99 -2.94 -1.17
CA ALA A 84 7.98 -4.26 -1.77
C ALA A 84 8.68 -4.21 -3.14
N LEU A 85 9.55 -5.20 -3.40
CA LEU A 85 10.19 -5.37 -4.69
C LEU A 85 9.27 -6.12 -5.66
N VAL A 86 9.08 -5.54 -6.85
CA VAL A 86 8.26 -6.10 -7.91
C VAL A 86 9.04 -6.19 -9.22
N TRP A 87 8.76 -7.22 -10.01
CA TRP A 87 9.22 -7.34 -11.40
C TRP A 87 8.18 -8.14 -12.19
N THR A 88 8.16 -7.99 -13.50
CA THR A 88 7.31 -8.78 -14.38
C THR A 88 8.19 -9.60 -15.33
N SER A 89 7.91 -10.89 -15.46
CA SER A 89 8.57 -11.78 -16.40
C SER A 89 7.60 -12.23 -17.49
N GLU A 90 8.12 -12.57 -18.67
CA GLU A 90 7.38 -13.38 -19.63
C GLU A 90 7.37 -14.83 -19.14
N HIS A 91 6.24 -15.51 -19.36
CA HIS A 91 6.06 -16.91 -18.98
C HIS A 91 6.84 -17.84 -19.92
#